data_AF-A0A955H406-F1
#
_entry.id   AF-A0A955H406-F1
#
_cell.length_a   1.000
_cell.length_b   1.000
_cell.length_c   1.000
_cell.angle_alpha   90.00
_cell.angle_beta   90.00
_cell.angle_gamma   90.00
#
_symmetry.space_group_name_H-M   'P 1'
#
loop_
_entity.id
_entity.type
_entity.pdbx_description
1 polymer ?
#
loop_
_entity_poly.entity_id
_entity_poly.type
_entity_poly.pdbx_seq_one_letter_code
_entity_poly.pdbx_strand_id
1 'polypeptide(L)'
;MNLLFWGLTVGTIGKAMLAVGVLIAHTELAHERKIDKLVLKSFRLEHSLTIAGLVLIVAGYGMEIYFYDFVSMLTCFGSECALNAAAILSQ
;
A
#
# COMPACT_ATOMS: atom_id res chain seq x y z
N MET A 1 0.09 -21.10 -4.61
CA MET A 1 -0.35 -19.71 -4.83
C MET A 1 0.88 -18.87 -5.09
N ASN A 2 0.84 -17.96 -6.06
CA ASN A 2 2.03 -17.20 -6.49
C ASN A 2 2.28 -15.96 -5.63
N LEU A 3 3.51 -15.47 -5.67
CA LEU A 3 3.93 -14.25 -4.96
C LEU A 3 3.10 -13.03 -5.37
N LEU A 4 2.74 -12.94 -6.66
CA LEU A 4 1.85 -11.90 -7.19
C LEU A 4 0.50 -11.85 -6.47
N PHE A 5 -0.12 -13.02 -6.23
CA PHE A 5 -1.40 -13.08 -5.53
C PHE A 5 -1.28 -12.53 -4.10
N TRP A 6 -0.20 -12.89 -3.40
CA TRP A 6 0.06 -12.37 -2.06
C TRP A 6 0.37 -10.87 -2.07
N GLY A 7 1.18 -10.39 -3.01
CA GLY A 7 1.47 -8.96 -3.17
C GLY A 7 0.20 -8.13 -3.37
N LEU A 8 -0.65 -8.55 -4.31
CA LEU A 8 -1.95 -7.92 -4.57
C LEU A 8 -2.87 -7.97 -3.35
N THR A 9 -2.96 -9.11 -2.67
CA THR A 9 -3.85 -9.29 -1.50
C THR A 9 -3.40 -8.41 -0.34
N VAL A 10 -2.12 -8.46 0.01
CA VAL A 10 -1.50 -7.65 1.07
C VAL A 10 -1.66 -6.16 0.77
N GLY A 11 -1.39 -5.75 -0.47
CA GLY A 11 -1.56 -4.37 -0.91
C GLY A 11 -3.03 -3.91 -0.87
N THR A 12 -3.97 -4.76 -1.26
CA THR A 12 -5.42 -4.46 -1.23
C THR A 12 -5.92 -4.31 0.20
N ILE A 13 -5.49 -5.20 1.11
CA ILE A 13 -5.80 -5.10 2.55
C ILE A 13 -5.23 -3.81 3.13
N GLY A 14 -3.98 -3.46 2.80
CA GLY A 14 -3.36 -2.22 3.24
C GLY A 14 -4.14 -0.98 2.78
N LYS A 15 -4.56 -0.93 1.51
CA LYS A 15 -5.41 0.15 0.96
C LYS A 15 -6.77 0.22 1.68
N ALA A 16 -7.39 -0.92 1.95
CA ALA A 16 -8.66 -0.98 2.68
C ALA A 16 -8.51 -0.45 4.11
N MET A 17 -7.47 -0.85 4.84
CA MET A 17 -7.17 -0.32 6.18
C MET A 17 -6.95 1.19 6.16
N LEU A 18 -6.21 1.70 5.17
CA LEU A 18 -5.96 3.13 5.05
C LEU A 18 -7.24 3.91 4.75
N ALA A 19 -8.09 3.41 3.83
CA ALA A 19 -9.38 4.03 3.54
C ALA A 19 -10.32 4.04 4.76
N VAL A 20 -10.39 2.93 5.50
CA VAL A 20 -11.18 2.84 6.74
C VAL A 20 -10.64 3.77 7.81
N GLY A 21 -9.32 3.81 8.01
CA GLY A 21 -8.68 4.71 8.97
C GLY A 21 -8.98 6.19 8.68
N VAL A 22 -8.89 6.60 7.42
CA VAL A 22 -9.22 7.97 6.99
C VAL A 22 -10.71 8.28 7.19
N LEU A 23 -11.60 7.34 6.86
CA LEU A 23 -13.04 7.53 7.04
C LEU A 23 -13.39 7.71 8.53
N ILE A 24 -12.84 6.88 9.41
CA ILE A 24 -13.05 6.97 10.86
C ILE A 24 -12.53 8.33 11.38
N ALA A 25 -11.32 8.72 11.00
CA ALA A 25 -10.74 10.00 11.41
C ALA A 25 -11.62 11.18 10.98
N HIS A 26 -12.15 11.16 9.75
CA HIS A 26 -13.08 12.20 9.30
C HIS A 26 -14.40 12.21 10.08
N THR A 27 -14.95 11.04 10.42
CA THR A 27 -16.19 10.96 11.20
C THR A 27 -16.03 11.46 12.62
N GLU A 28 -14.92 11.13 13.29
CA GLU A 28 -14.67 11.58 14.66
C GLU A 28 -14.38 13.08 14.74
N LEU A 29 -13.56 13.59 13.81
CA LEU A 29 -13.30 15.03 13.72
C LEU A 29 -14.57 15.84 13.43
N ALA A 30 -15.49 15.29 12.63
CA ALA A 30 -16.77 15.94 12.34
C ALA A 30 -17.74 15.91 13.54
N HIS A 31 -17.67 14.88 14.38
CA HIS A 31 -18.60 14.68 15.49
C HIS A 31 -18.23 15.48 16.73
N GLU A 32 -16.96 15.44 17.18
CA GLU A 32 -16.61 16.00 18.49
C GLU A 32 -16.49 17.53 18.52
N ARG A 33 -16.13 18.21 17.41
CA ARG A 33 -15.92 19.69 17.29
C ARG A 33 -15.07 20.37 18.39
N LYS A 34 -14.59 19.64 19.40
CA LYS A 34 -13.71 20.02 20.50
C LYS A 34 -12.70 18.90 20.71
N ILE A 35 -11.46 19.26 20.96
CA ILE A 35 -10.38 18.29 21.20
C ILE A 35 -10.37 17.96 22.70
N ASP A 36 -10.96 16.82 23.09
CA ASP A 36 -10.83 16.26 24.44
C ASP A 36 -9.77 15.13 24.47
N LYS A 37 -9.37 14.70 25.67
CA LYS A 37 -8.41 13.61 25.91
C LYS A 37 -8.88 12.27 25.31
N LEU A 38 -10.19 12.09 25.15
CA LEU A 38 -10.77 10.91 24.51
C LEU A 38 -10.43 10.87 23.00
N VAL A 39 -10.61 12.00 22.31
CA VAL A 39 -10.22 12.20 20.90
C VAL A 39 -8.75 11.89 20.69
N LEU A 40 -7.87 12.44 21.54
CA LEU A 40 -6.43 12.22 21.42
C LEU A 40 -6.03 10.74 21.59
N LYS A 41 -6.83 9.95 22.32
CA LYS A 41 -6.62 8.50 22.44
C LYS A 41 -7.14 7.76 21.21
N SER A 42 -8.30 8.13 20.67
CA SER A 42 -8.81 7.58 19.39
C SER A 42 -7.84 7.83 18.25
N PHE A 43 -7.32 9.06 18.18
CA PHE A 43 -6.40 9.49 17.14
C PHE A 43 -5.10 8.66 17.12
N ARG A 44 -4.62 8.18 18.28
CA ARG A 44 -3.44 7.29 18.34
C ARG A 44 -3.71 5.91 17.74
N LEU A 45 -4.91 5.36 17.96
CA LEU A 45 -5.30 4.09 17.34
C LEU A 45 -5.50 4.26 15.83
N GLU A 46 -6.17 5.33 15.40
CA GLU A 46 -6.35 5.67 13.99
C GLU A 46 -5.00 5.88 13.28
N HIS A 47 -4.08 6.59 13.92
CA HIS A 47 -2.74 6.80 13.39
C HIS A 47 -1.97 5.48 13.27
N SER A 48 -2.05 4.60 14.28
CA SER A 48 -1.42 3.28 14.23
C SER A 48 -2.03 2.40 13.12
N LEU A 49 -3.35 2.45 12.93
CA LEU A 49 -4.05 1.70 11.88
C LEU A 49 -3.63 2.18 10.48
N THR A 50 -3.50 3.50 10.33
CA THR A 50 -3.08 4.13 9.08
C THR A 50 -1.62 3.79 8.75
N ILE A 51 -0.73 3.84 9.73
CA ILE A 51 0.67 3.39 9.57
C ILE A 51 0.73 1.91 9.20
N ALA A 52 -0.01 1.06 9.90
CA ALA A 52 -0.04 -0.37 9.60
C ALA A 52 -0.53 -0.63 8.17
N GLY A 53 -1.59 0.05 7.74
CA GLY A 53 -2.08 -0.01 6.35
C GLY A 53 -1.03 0.44 5.33
N LEU A 54 -0.32 1.54 5.61
CA LEU A 54 0.76 2.02 4.75
C LEU A 54 1.91 1.00 4.62
N VAL A 55 2.33 0.38 5.73
CA VAL A 55 3.37 -0.66 5.73
C VAL A 55 2.94 -1.86 4.89
N LEU A 56 1.68 -2.29 5.01
CA LEU A 56 1.10 -3.36 4.18
C LEU A 56 1.14 -3.00 2.68
N ILE A 57 0.80 -1.76 2.31
CA ILE A 57 0.87 -1.30 0.91
C ILE A 57 2.30 -1.37 0.39
N VAL A 58 3.27 -0.85 1.15
CA VAL A 58 4.68 -0.84 0.75
C VAL A 58 5.21 -2.27 0.62
N ALA A 59 4.87 -3.16 1.56
CA ALA A 59 5.25 -4.56 1.51
C ALA A 59 4.66 -5.28 0.29
N GLY A 60 3.36 -5.08 0.01
CA GLY A 60 2.70 -5.65 -1.17
C GLY A 60 3.32 -5.17 -2.48
N TYR A 61 3.61 -3.87 -2.58
CA TYR A 61 4.30 -3.29 -3.74
C TYR A 61 5.72 -3.85 -3.92
N GLY A 62 6.47 -4.06 -2.83
CA GLY A 62 7.78 -4.71 -2.88
C GLY A 62 7.71 -6.15 -3.44
N MET A 63 6.67 -6.91 -3.07
CA MET A 63 6.45 -8.25 -3.62
C MET A 63 6.14 -8.20 -5.13
N GLU A 64 5.35 -7.21 -5.58
CA GLU A 64 5.06 -7.00 -7.00
C GLU A 64 6.32 -6.62 -7.80
N ILE A 65 7.17 -5.72 -7.27
CA ILE A 65 8.45 -5.36 -7.89
C ILE A 65 9.32 -6.60 -8.09
N TYR A 66 9.43 -7.43 -7.06
CA TYR A 66 10.25 -8.63 -7.12
C TYR A 66 9.68 -9.66 -8.12
N PHE A 67 8.35 -9.81 -8.16
CA PHE A 67 7.71 -10.77 -9.07
C PHE A 67 7.87 -10.38 -10.55
N TYR A 68 7.69 -9.10 -10.88
CA TYR A 68 7.79 -8.60 -12.26
C TYR A 68 9.22 -8.23 -12.68
N ASP A 69 10.21 -8.38 -11.78
CA ASP A 69 11.60 -7.99 -12.02
C ASP A 69 11.76 -6.55 -12.55
N PHE A 70 10.96 -5.62 -12.02
CA PHE A 70 11.02 -4.22 -12.44
C PHE A 70 12.38 -3.57 -12.16
N VAL A 71 13.22 -4.16 -11.30
CA VAL A 71 14.59 -3.68 -11.05
C VAL A 71 15.45 -3.76 -12.30
N SER A 72 15.32 -4.84 -13.08
CA SER A 72 16.01 -5.01 -14.37
C SER A 72 15.56 -3.98 -15.42
N MET A 73 14.35 -3.40 -15.25
CA MET A 73 13.86 -2.30 -16.08
C MET A 73 14.49 -0.94 -15.73
N LEU A 74 14.96 -0.74 -14.49
CA LEU A 74 15.60 0.52 -14.09
C LEU A 74 17.04 0.64 -14.61
N THR A 75 17.69 -0.48 -14.91
CA THR A 75 19.10 -0.53 -15.31
C THR A 75 19.31 -0.89 -16.79
N CYS A 76 18.24 -1.17 -17.54
CA CYS A 76 18.34 -1.50 -18.97
C CYS A 76 18.41 -0.27 -19.87
N PHE A 77 19.09 -0.44 -21.02
CA PHE A 77 19.19 0.57 -22.07
C PHE A 77 19.00 -0.08 -23.45
N GLY A 78 18.35 0.65 -24.37
CA GLY A 78 18.22 0.23 -25.77
C GLY A 78 17.37 -1.04 -25.95
N SER A 79 17.81 -1.95 -26.83
CA SER A 79 17.05 -3.14 -27.25
C SER A 79 16.80 -4.14 -26.13
N GLU A 80 17.65 -4.20 -25.11
CA GLU A 80 17.47 -5.10 -23.96
C GLU A 80 16.25 -4.70 -23.11
N CYS A 81 15.98 -3.41 -23.01
CA CYS A 81 14.82 -2.88 -22.31
C CYS A 81 13.51 -3.26 -23.02
N ALA A 82 13.49 -3.26 -24.36
CA ALA A 82 12.34 -3.67 -25.14
C ALA A 82 12.02 -5.16 -24.96
N LEU A 83 13.04 -6.02 -24.87
CA LEU A 83 12.87 -7.46 -24.61
C LEU A 83 12.35 -7.73 -23.20
N ASN A 84 12.92 -7.06 -22.18
CA ASN A 84 12.47 -7.19 -20.79
C ASN A 84 11.03 -6.68 -20.61
N ALA A 85 10.68 -5.57 -21.27
CA ALA A 85 9.31 -5.06 -21.29
C ALA A 85 8.32 -6.03 -21.93
N ALA A 86 8.69 -6.61 -23.07
CA ALA A 86 7.87 -7.61 -23.75
C ALA A 86 7.67 -8.87 -22.90
N ALA A 87 8.72 -9.32 -22.19
CA ALA A 87 8.64 -10.46 -21.29
C ALA A 87 7.62 -10.23 -20.16
N ILE A 88 7.65 -9.05 -19.51
CA ILE A 88 6.69 -8.68 -18.45
C ILE A 88 5.25 -8.62 -18.96
N LEU A 89 5.02 -8.02 -20.15
CA LEU A 89 3.68 -7.90 -20.74
C LEU A 89 3.11 -9.24 -21.23
N SER A 90 3.94 -10.26 -21.39
CA SER A 90 3.55 -11.59 -21.89
C SER A 90 3.25 -12.61 -20.79
N GLN A 91 3.44 -12.25 -19.52
CA GLN A 91 3.10 -13.08 -18.35
C GLN A 91 1.64 -12.91 -17.91
#